data_AF-A0A0W0GEY7-F1
#
_entry.id   AF-A0A0W0GEY7-F1
#
_cell.length_a   1.000
_cell.length_b   1.000
_cell.length_c   1.000
_cell.angle_alpha   90.00
_cell.angle_beta   90.00
_cell.angle_gamma   90.00
#
_symmetry.space_group_name_H-M   'P 1'
#
loop_
_entity.id
_entity.type
_entity.pdbx_description
1 polymer ?
#
loop_
_entity_poly.entity_id
_entity_poly.type
_entity_poly.pdbx_seq_one_letter_code
_entity_poly.pdbx_strand_id
1 'polypeptide(L)'
;MPRPQRDWQIEGENPLISEQLDYNCEAEWEKANARISLFNANQKYTFDPVINSIENSLGKTFFLHGPGGTGKTFVYNTLCFYLRAHPLIVLCAASSGIAALLIQGGCTAHQLFKIPVENIGPESFCNIPKQSQHADLLRAASLIIWDEALMQHRHTHKALDRTLHDL
;
A
#
# COMPACT_ATOMS: atom_id res chain seq x y z
N MET A 1 -1.27 24.50 37.47
CA MET A 1 -0.95 23.91 36.15
C MET A 1 -2.07 22.94 35.80
N PRO A 2 -2.77 23.09 34.67
CA PRO A 2 -3.77 22.10 34.26
C PRO A 2 -3.05 20.78 33.93
N ARG A 3 -3.50 19.69 34.55
CA ARG A 3 -2.98 18.35 34.30
C ARG A 3 -3.49 17.88 32.94
N PRO A 4 -2.67 17.21 32.10
CA PRO A 4 -3.19 16.58 30.90
C PRO A 4 -4.19 15.50 31.29
N GLN A 5 -5.46 15.70 30.92
CA GLN A 5 -6.47 14.65 30.84
C GLN A 5 -6.30 13.96 29.49
N ARG A 6 -5.36 13.03 29.42
CA ARG A 6 -5.45 11.94 28.44
C ARG A 6 -5.52 10.66 29.25
N ASP A 7 -6.61 9.93 29.09
CA ASP A 7 -6.73 8.57 29.59
C ASP A 7 -5.66 7.72 28.90
N TRP A 8 -4.73 7.21 29.69
CA TRP A 8 -3.68 6.29 29.24
C TRP A 8 -4.20 4.85 29.11
N GLN A 9 -5.52 4.68 28.96
CA GLN A 9 -6.23 3.39 28.94
C GLN A 9 -6.93 3.09 27.60
N ILE A 10 -6.46 3.65 26.49
CA ILE A 10 -6.73 3.05 25.17
C ILE A 10 -5.60 2.07 24.86
N GLU A 11 -5.50 1.00 25.67
CA GLU A 11 -4.88 -0.24 25.23
C GLU A 11 -5.91 -0.91 24.30
N GLY A 12 -5.76 -0.80 22.98
CA GLY A 12 -6.67 -1.54 22.09
C GLY A 12 -6.58 -1.27 20.59
N GLU A 13 -6.32 -0.03 20.16
CA GLU A 13 -6.31 0.30 18.73
C GLU A 13 -4.90 0.55 18.21
N ASN A 14 -4.55 -0.14 17.12
CA ASN A 14 -3.30 0.09 16.39
C ASN A 14 -3.41 1.44 15.65
N PRO A 15 -2.65 2.48 16.05
CA PRO A 15 -2.78 3.82 15.48
C PRO A 15 -2.45 3.87 13.99
N LEU A 16 -1.61 2.96 13.50
CA LEU A 16 -1.29 2.87 12.07
C LEU A 16 -2.50 2.41 11.26
N ILE A 17 -3.31 1.50 11.80
CA ILE A 17 -4.55 1.06 11.18
C ILE A 17 -5.58 2.18 11.23
N SER A 18 -5.73 2.84 12.39
CA SER A 18 -6.65 3.98 12.53
C SER A 18 -6.33 5.09 11.52
N GLU A 19 -5.05 5.43 11.33
CA GLU A 19 -4.62 6.42 10.33
C GLU A 19 -4.96 5.98 8.89
N GLN A 20 -4.86 4.69 8.57
CA GLN A 20 -5.25 4.21 7.24
C GLN A 20 -6.76 4.16 7.00
N LEU A 21 -7.57 4.24 8.07
CA LEU A 21 -9.04 4.22 7.99
C LEU A 21 -9.67 5.62 8.14
N ASP A 22 -8.89 6.65 8.47
CA ASP A 22 -9.37 8.02 8.71
C ASP A 22 -9.63 8.83 7.41
N TYR A 23 -9.73 8.17 6.26
CA TYR A 23 -10.08 8.84 5.00
C TYR A 23 -11.58 9.13 4.91
N ASN A 24 -11.94 10.31 4.42
CA ASN A 24 -13.33 10.64 4.15
C ASN A 24 -13.85 9.83 2.94
N CYS A 25 -14.70 8.83 3.21
CA CYS A 25 -15.16 7.89 2.18
C CYS A 25 -15.88 8.57 1.02
N GLU A 26 -16.69 9.60 1.28
CA GLU A 26 -17.44 10.34 0.25
C GLU A 26 -16.49 11.11 -0.67
N ALA A 27 -15.53 11.83 -0.10
CA ALA A 27 -14.53 12.57 -0.86
C ALA A 27 -13.63 11.65 -1.70
N GLU A 28 -13.25 10.49 -1.15
CA GLU A 28 -12.47 9.50 -1.89
C GLU A 28 -13.29 8.86 -3.03
N TRP A 29 -14.59 8.61 -2.81
CA TRP A 29 -15.51 8.09 -3.83
C TRP A 29 -15.68 9.07 -5.00
N GLU A 30 -15.86 10.37 -4.72
CA GLU A 30 -15.93 11.41 -5.74
C GLU A 30 -14.67 11.46 -6.60
N LYS A 31 -13.49 11.44 -5.94
CA LYS A 31 -12.19 11.38 -6.64
C LYS A 31 -12.07 10.12 -7.48
N ALA A 32 -12.47 8.96 -6.96
CA ALA A 32 -12.43 7.70 -7.68
C ALA A 32 -13.30 7.77 -8.94
N ASN A 33 -14.58 8.15 -8.82
CA ASN A 33 -15.51 8.23 -9.96
C ASN A 33 -15.06 9.21 -11.03
N ALA A 34 -14.61 10.40 -10.62
CA ALA A 34 -14.10 11.39 -11.55
C ALA A 34 -12.94 10.81 -12.37
N ARG A 35 -12.03 10.06 -11.74
CA ARG A 35 -10.88 9.46 -12.43
C ARG A 35 -11.22 8.22 -13.25
N ILE A 36 -12.12 7.37 -12.77
CA ILE A 36 -12.60 6.18 -13.51
C ILE A 36 -13.25 6.61 -14.82
N SER A 37 -13.98 7.74 -14.83
CA SER A 37 -14.60 8.29 -16.04
C SER A 37 -13.58 8.74 -17.11
N LEU A 38 -12.33 9.00 -16.71
CA LEU A 38 -11.24 9.42 -17.57
C LEU A 38 -10.35 8.26 -18.04
N PHE A 39 -10.62 7.02 -17.61
CA PHE A 39 -9.82 5.88 -18.02
C PHE A 39 -9.91 5.62 -19.53
N ASN A 40 -8.75 5.34 -20.12
CA ASN A 40 -8.72 4.65 -21.41
C ASN A 40 -9.00 3.15 -21.23
N ALA A 41 -9.21 2.44 -22.35
CA ALA A 41 -9.53 1.02 -22.35
C ALA A 41 -8.50 0.15 -21.59
N ASN A 42 -7.20 0.44 -21.72
CA ASN A 42 -6.14 -0.33 -21.08
C ASN A 42 -6.08 -0.10 -19.55
N GLN A 43 -6.31 1.14 -19.12
CA GLN A 43 -6.37 1.48 -17.70
C GLN A 43 -7.57 0.81 -17.04
N LYS A 44 -8.73 0.82 -17.71
CA LYS A 44 -9.92 0.08 -17.25
C LYS A 44 -9.68 -1.43 -17.20
N TYR A 45 -9.09 -1.99 -18.26
CA TYR A 45 -8.69 -3.40 -18.31
C TYR A 45 -7.68 -3.80 -17.22
N THR A 46 -6.93 -2.84 -16.67
CA THR A 46 -6.05 -3.07 -15.51
C THR A 46 -6.81 -2.96 -14.19
N PHE A 47 -7.66 -1.95 -14.07
CA PHE A 47 -8.39 -1.64 -12.85
C PHE A 47 -9.40 -2.74 -12.49
N ASP A 48 -10.24 -3.15 -13.45
CA ASP A 48 -11.36 -4.06 -13.18
C ASP A 48 -10.88 -5.43 -12.61
N PRO A 49 -9.83 -6.09 -13.15
CA PRO A 49 -9.35 -7.35 -12.59
C PRO A 49 -8.74 -7.21 -11.18
N VAL A 50 -8.12 -6.08 -10.87
CA VAL A 50 -7.54 -5.82 -9.55
C VAL A 50 -8.66 -5.66 -8.52
N ILE A 51 -9.68 -4.84 -8.81
CA ILE A 51 -10.85 -4.69 -7.94
C ILE A 51 -11.55 -6.03 -7.75
N ASN A 52 -11.83 -6.75 -8.83
CA ASN A 52 -12.46 -8.07 -8.75
C ASN A 52 -11.64 -9.05 -7.89
N SER A 53 -10.30 -9.00 -7.94
CA SER A 53 -9.47 -9.85 -7.09
C SER A 53 -9.58 -9.51 -5.60
N ILE A 54 -9.73 -8.23 -5.27
CA ILE A 54 -9.86 -7.76 -3.89
C ILE A 54 -11.24 -8.12 -3.34
N GLU A 55 -12.31 -7.78 -4.07
CA GLU A 55 -13.69 -8.04 -3.66
C GLU A 55 -13.98 -9.53 -3.46
N ASN A 56 -13.37 -10.39 -4.28
CA ASN A 56 -13.53 -11.84 -4.19
C ASN A 56 -12.42 -12.53 -3.38
N SER A 57 -11.54 -11.76 -2.70
CA SER A 57 -10.45 -12.28 -1.86
C SER A 57 -9.57 -13.35 -2.56
N LEU A 58 -9.26 -13.14 -3.85
CA LEU A 58 -8.55 -14.13 -4.68
C LEU A 58 -7.03 -14.15 -4.42
N GLY A 59 -6.48 -13.16 -3.70
CA GLY A 59 -5.06 -13.10 -3.35
C GLY A 59 -4.09 -13.04 -4.53
N LYS A 60 -4.48 -12.43 -5.65
CA LYS A 60 -3.66 -12.38 -6.87
C LYS A 60 -2.58 -11.30 -6.82
N THR A 61 -1.43 -11.61 -7.41
CA THR A 61 -0.36 -10.64 -7.68
C THR A 61 -0.43 -10.17 -9.14
N PHE A 62 -0.34 -8.86 -9.34
CA PHE A 62 -0.39 -8.25 -10.67
C PHE A 62 0.91 -7.51 -10.98
N PHE A 63 1.35 -7.56 -12.22
CA PHE A 63 2.46 -6.74 -12.72
C PHE A 63 1.97 -5.79 -13.80
N LEU A 64 1.85 -4.51 -13.47
CA LEU A 64 1.42 -3.48 -14.42
C LEU A 64 2.62 -2.98 -15.23
N HIS A 65 2.75 -3.48 -16.45
CA HIS A 65 3.76 -3.02 -17.39
C HIS A 65 3.22 -1.92 -18.30
N GLY A 66 4.01 -0.84 -18.45
CA GLY A 66 3.69 0.24 -19.39
C GLY A 66 4.85 1.23 -19.48
N PRO A 67 5.16 1.76 -20.67
CA PRO A 67 6.14 2.84 -20.83
C PRO A 67 5.89 4.06 -19.95
N GLY A 68 6.89 4.93 -19.83
CA GLY A 68 6.71 6.25 -19.22
C GLY A 68 5.56 7.02 -19.89
N GLY A 69 4.79 7.77 -19.09
CA GLY A 69 3.66 8.56 -19.61
C GLY A 69 2.34 7.82 -19.86
N THR A 70 2.29 6.49 -19.66
CA THR A 70 1.05 5.69 -19.86
C THR A 70 0.00 5.81 -18.74
N GLY A 71 0.30 6.59 -17.70
CA GLY A 71 -0.62 6.82 -16.59
C GLY A 71 -0.73 5.66 -15.60
N LYS A 72 0.33 4.86 -15.39
CA LYS A 72 0.34 3.82 -14.33
C LYS A 72 0.02 4.38 -12.95
N THR A 73 0.69 5.47 -12.58
CA THR A 73 0.42 6.24 -11.35
C THR A 73 -1.02 6.74 -11.30
N PHE A 74 -1.62 7.05 -12.47
CA PHE A 74 -3.02 7.44 -12.53
C PHE A 74 -3.93 6.28 -12.10
N VAL A 75 -3.66 5.05 -12.56
CA VAL A 75 -4.37 3.83 -12.13
C VAL A 75 -4.15 3.54 -10.65
N TYR A 76 -2.90 3.60 -10.15
CA TYR A 76 -2.60 3.36 -8.74
C TYR A 76 -3.38 4.29 -7.82
N ASN A 77 -3.37 5.59 -8.10
CA ASN A 77 -4.13 6.56 -7.32
C ASN A 77 -5.64 6.30 -7.39
N THR A 78 -6.16 5.92 -8.55
CA THR A 78 -7.60 5.58 -8.66
C THR A 78 -7.96 4.33 -7.86
N LEU A 79 -7.09 3.31 -7.80
CA LEU A 79 -7.27 2.17 -6.89
C LEU A 79 -7.29 2.61 -5.42
N CYS A 80 -6.36 3.49 -5.01
CA CYS A 80 -6.33 4.03 -3.65
C CYS A 80 -7.65 4.73 -3.30
N PHE A 81 -8.10 5.66 -4.14
CA PHE A 81 -9.36 6.39 -3.92
C PHE A 81 -10.55 5.45 -3.83
N TYR A 82 -10.66 4.49 -4.77
CA TYR A 82 -11.78 3.57 -4.82
C TYR A 82 -11.85 2.67 -3.57
N LEU A 83 -10.72 2.10 -3.16
CA LEU A 83 -10.67 1.16 -2.03
C LEU A 83 -10.84 1.87 -0.69
N ARG A 84 -10.33 3.11 -0.55
CA ARG A 84 -10.50 3.91 0.67
C ARG A 84 -11.89 4.49 0.83
N ALA A 85 -12.63 4.62 -0.27
CA ALA A 85 -14.07 4.84 -0.22
C ALA A 85 -14.85 3.64 0.38
N HIS A 86 -14.25 2.44 0.36
CA HIS A 86 -14.80 1.19 0.92
C HIS A 86 -14.09 0.76 2.22
N PRO A 87 -13.78 1.72 3.11
CA PRO A 87 -12.84 1.60 4.23
C PRO A 87 -11.75 0.49 4.18
N LEU A 88 -11.15 0.23 3.01
CA LEU A 88 -10.08 -0.77 2.86
C LEU A 88 -8.70 -0.12 3.00
N ILE A 89 -7.77 -0.86 3.59
CA ILE A 89 -6.40 -0.42 3.80
C ILE A 89 -5.58 -0.68 2.54
N VAL A 90 -5.02 0.40 1.97
CA VAL A 90 -4.14 0.34 0.79
C VAL A 90 -2.78 0.92 1.13
N LEU A 91 -1.76 0.08 1.08
CA LEU A 91 -0.38 0.48 1.36
C LEU A 91 0.36 0.74 0.05
N CYS A 92 0.95 1.93 -0.06
CA CYS A 92 1.66 2.37 -1.25
C CYS A 92 3.15 2.54 -0.97
N ALA A 93 3.96 1.79 -1.71
CA ALA A 93 5.40 1.91 -1.72
C ALA A 93 5.90 2.30 -3.11
N ALA A 94 7.03 2.98 -3.13
CA ALA A 94 7.85 3.12 -4.33
C ALA A 94 9.33 2.91 -4.01
N SER A 95 10.11 2.56 -5.04
CA SER A 95 11.56 2.35 -4.89
C SER A 95 12.33 3.65 -4.63
N SER A 96 11.84 4.79 -5.15
CA SER A 96 12.40 6.12 -4.92
C SER A 96 11.45 7.02 -4.12
N GLY A 97 12.01 7.99 -3.39
CA GLY A 97 11.20 8.97 -2.66
C GLY A 97 10.34 9.84 -3.59
N ILE A 98 10.85 10.18 -4.77
CA ILE A 98 10.11 11.00 -5.75
C ILE A 98 8.92 10.23 -6.32
N ALA A 99 9.08 8.95 -6.68
CA ALA A 99 7.95 8.14 -7.13
C ALA A 99 6.90 7.94 -6.02
N ALA A 100 7.34 7.78 -4.77
CA ALA A 100 6.44 7.63 -3.63
C ALA A 100 5.51 8.85 -3.47
N LEU A 101 6.03 10.07 -3.67
CA LEU A 101 5.23 11.30 -3.57
C LEU A 101 4.12 11.40 -4.63
N LEU A 102 4.24 10.69 -5.74
CA LEU A 102 3.24 10.72 -6.82
C LEU A 102 2.06 9.78 -6.56
N ILE A 103 2.19 8.88 -5.57
CA ILE A 103 1.14 7.96 -5.17
C ILE A 103 0.56 8.43 -3.84
N GLN A 104 -0.76 8.46 -3.75
CA GLN A 104 -1.48 8.92 -2.58
C GLN A 104 -1.10 8.01 -1.38
N GLY A 105 -0.66 8.63 -0.27
CA GLY A 105 -0.19 7.92 0.92
C GLY A 105 1.09 7.11 0.69
N GLY A 106 1.80 7.37 -0.41
CA GLY A 106 3.02 6.66 -0.77
C GLY A 106 4.18 6.98 0.15
N CYS A 107 4.97 5.97 0.46
CA CYS A 107 6.28 6.11 1.08
C CYS A 107 7.31 5.22 0.35
N THR A 108 8.57 5.27 0.78
CA THR A 108 9.58 4.39 0.16
C THR A 108 9.37 2.94 0.58
N ALA A 109 9.68 1.99 -0.30
CA ALA A 109 9.62 0.56 0.01
C ALA A 109 10.45 0.21 1.25
N HIS A 110 11.62 0.83 1.41
CA HIS A 110 12.46 0.67 2.59
C HIS A 110 11.76 1.11 3.88
N GLN A 111 11.00 2.20 3.84
CA GLN A 111 10.22 2.67 4.98
C GLN A 111 9.01 1.79 5.29
N LEU A 112 8.26 1.40 4.26
CA LEU A 112 7.04 0.59 4.39
C LEU A 112 7.36 -0.83 4.85
N PHE A 113 8.37 -1.45 4.25
CA PHE A 113 8.69 -2.85 4.49
C PHE A 113 9.86 -3.04 5.44
N LYS A 114 10.45 -1.97 5.99
CA LYS A 114 11.63 -2.05 6.87
C LYS A 114 12.75 -2.92 6.26
N ILE A 115 12.97 -2.76 4.94
CA ILE A 115 13.99 -3.53 4.22
C ILE A 115 15.38 -3.14 4.74
N PRO A 116 16.23 -4.11 5.11
CA PRO A 116 17.60 -3.83 5.50
C PRO A 116 18.38 -3.14 4.38
N VAL A 117 19.05 -2.03 4.71
CA VAL A 117 19.87 -1.27 3.74
C VAL A 117 21.19 -1.99 3.46
N GLU A 118 21.73 -2.70 4.44
CA GLU A 118 23.00 -3.43 4.33
C GLU A 118 22.77 -4.95 4.30
N ASN A 119 23.65 -5.66 3.59
CA ASN A 119 23.73 -7.13 3.59
C ASN A 119 22.46 -7.87 3.14
N ILE A 120 21.70 -7.31 2.19
CA ILE A 120 20.53 -7.99 1.63
C ILE A 120 20.94 -9.18 0.75
N GLY A 121 20.70 -10.38 1.28
CA GLY A 121 21.14 -11.63 0.71
C GLY A 121 20.00 -12.59 0.39
N PRO A 122 20.35 -13.80 -0.08
CA PRO A 122 19.40 -14.83 -0.44
C PRO A 122 18.46 -15.22 0.70
N GLU A 123 18.85 -15.11 1.97
CA GLU A 123 18.09 -15.52 3.18
C GLU A 123 17.60 -14.35 4.05
N SER A 124 17.70 -13.11 3.56
CA SER A 124 17.25 -11.94 4.34
C SER A 124 15.73 -11.87 4.50
N PHE A 125 15.31 -11.31 5.63
CA PHE A 125 13.93 -10.91 5.93
C PHE A 125 13.86 -9.39 6.07
N CYS A 126 12.66 -8.85 5.99
CA CYS A 126 12.39 -7.48 6.39
C CYS A 126 12.42 -7.36 7.92
N ASN A 127 12.86 -6.21 8.45
CA ASN A 127 12.99 -5.97 9.89
C ASN A 127 11.63 -5.61 10.52
N ILE A 128 10.67 -6.55 10.46
CA ILE A 128 9.31 -6.39 10.96
C ILE A 128 9.03 -7.48 12.00
N PRO A 129 9.00 -7.16 13.29
CA PRO A 129 8.65 -8.13 14.32
C PRO A 129 7.20 -8.60 14.17
N LYS A 130 6.95 -9.91 14.32
CA LYS A 130 5.62 -10.53 14.10
C LYS A 130 4.50 -9.97 14.97
N GLN A 131 4.83 -9.54 16.18
CA GLN A 131 3.89 -8.99 17.18
C GLN A 131 3.93 -7.45 17.22
N SER A 132 4.42 -6.81 16.17
CA SER A 132 4.44 -5.35 16.08
C SER A 132 3.15 -4.81 15.46
N GLN A 133 2.79 -3.58 15.83
CA GLN A 133 1.71 -2.83 15.18
C GLN A 133 1.90 -2.71 13.66
N HIS A 134 3.15 -2.67 13.19
CA HIS A 134 3.44 -2.62 11.76
C HIS A 134 3.14 -3.96 11.06
N ALA A 135 3.34 -5.09 11.74
CA ALA A 135 2.91 -6.39 11.24
C ALA A 135 1.37 -6.48 11.14
N ASP A 136 0.66 -5.98 12.15
CA ASP A 136 -0.80 -5.94 12.14
C ASP A 136 -1.33 -5.07 11.00
N LEU A 137 -0.67 -3.94 10.71
CA LEU A 137 -0.98 -3.11 9.55
C LEU A 137 -0.82 -3.89 8.23
N LEU A 138 0.27 -4.64 8.07
CA LEU A 138 0.51 -5.44 6.86
C LEU A 138 -0.53 -6.56 6.72
N ARG A 139 -0.94 -7.21 7.81
CA ARG A 139 -2.01 -8.22 7.82
C ARG A 139 -3.37 -7.63 7.44
N ALA A 140 -3.65 -6.41 7.89
CA ALA A 140 -4.90 -5.72 7.62
C ALA A 140 -4.99 -5.12 6.21
N ALA A 141 -3.86 -5.03 5.48
CA ALA A 141 -3.81 -4.44 4.15
C ALA A 141 -4.57 -5.29 3.12
N SER A 142 -5.50 -4.66 2.40
CA SER A 142 -6.25 -5.30 1.30
C SER A 142 -5.51 -5.20 -0.04
N LEU A 143 -4.64 -4.21 -0.18
CA LEU A 143 -3.81 -4.01 -1.37
C LEU A 143 -2.45 -3.41 -0.99
N ILE A 144 -1.39 -3.96 -1.57
CA ILE A 144 -0.05 -3.37 -1.56
C ILE A 144 0.31 -2.98 -2.98
N ILE A 145 0.61 -1.70 -3.21
CA ILE A 145 1.12 -1.18 -4.49
C ILE A 145 2.61 -0.90 -4.34
N TRP A 146 3.43 -1.43 -5.25
CA TRP A 146 4.86 -1.13 -5.31
C TRP A 146 5.25 -0.56 -6.67
N ASP A 147 5.42 0.75 -6.76
CA ASP A 147 5.88 1.42 -7.97
C ASP A 147 7.41 1.39 -8.10
N GLU A 148 7.87 1.37 -9.35
CA GLU A 148 9.30 1.21 -9.67
C GLU A 148 9.92 -0.06 -9.04
N ALA A 149 9.12 -1.11 -8.81
CA ALA A 149 9.59 -2.35 -8.18
C ALA A 149 10.84 -2.94 -8.88
N LEU A 150 10.90 -2.87 -10.20
CA LEU A 150 12.04 -3.35 -11.00
C LEU A 150 13.36 -2.60 -10.75
N MET A 151 13.34 -1.45 -10.08
CA MET A 151 14.56 -0.70 -9.73
C MET A 151 15.25 -1.26 -8.47
N GLN A 152 14.69 -2.29 -7.84
CA GLN A 152 15.21 -2.89 -6.62
C GLN A 152 15.97 -4.18 -6.89
N HIS A 153 16.85 -4.52 -5.95
CA HIS A 153 17.56 -5.79 -6.01
C HIS A 153 16.58 -6.96 -5.87
N ARG A 154 16.81 -8.07 -6.58
CA ARG A 154 15.95 -9.26 -6.48
C ARG A 154 15.78 -9.78 -5.05
N HIS A 155 16.80 -9.61 -4.20
CA HIS A 155 16.74 -10.04 -2.80
C HIS A 155 15.80 -9.17 -1.95
N THR A 156 15.53 -7.93 -2.36
CA THR A 156 14.53 -7.05 -1.75
C THR A 156 13.14 -7.65 -1.87
N HIS A 157 12.76 -8.09 -3.08
CA HIS A 157 11.46 -8.72 -3.29
C HIS A 157 11.35 -10.07 -2.56
N LYS A 158 12.42 -10.88 -2.58
CA LYS A 158 12.44 -12.17 -1.85
C LYS A 158 12.35 -12.00 -0.34
N ALA A 159 13.01 -10.97 0.21
CA ALA A 159 12.93 -10.66 1.63
C ALA A 159 11.51 -10.24 2.03
N LEU A 160 10.86 -9.39 1.23
CA LEU A 160 9.47 -9.03 1.46
C LEU A 160 8.55 -10.25 1.36
N ASP A 161 8.67 -11.03 0.28
CA ASP A 161 7.83 -12.22 0.04
C ASP A 161 7.89 -13.21 1.21
N ARG A 162 9.10 -13.51 1.70
CA ARG A 162 9.28 -14.33 2.90
C ARG A 162 8.69 -13.72 4.15
N THR A 163 8.84 -12.40 4.33
CA THR A 163 8.30 -11.74 5.51
C THR A 163 6.78 -11.79 5.50
N LEU A 164 6.13 -11.52 4.35
CA LEU A 164 4.68 -11.60 4.23
C LEU A 164 4.13 -13.01 4.43
N HIS A 165 4.87 -14.04 4.01
CA HIS A 165 4.51 -15.44 4.30
C HIS A 165 4.67 -15.82 5.79
N ASP A 166 5.57 -15.14 6.51
CA ASP A 166 5.91 -15.44 7.90
C ASP A 166 5.07 -14.67 8.93
N LEU A 167 4.40 -13.59 8.49
CA LEU A 167 3.47 -12.76 9.27
C LEU A 167 2.08 -13.37 9.37
#